data_AF-A0A084WLQ1-F1
#
_entry.id   AF-A0A084WLQ1-F1
#
_cell.length_a   1.000
_cell.length_b   1.000
_cell.length_c   1.000
_cell.angle_alpha   90.00
_cell.angle_beta   90.00
_cell.angle_gamma   90.00
#
_symmetry.space_group_name_H-M   'P 1'
#
loop_
_entity.id
_entity.type
_entity.pdbx_description
1 polymer ?
#
loop_
_entity_poly.entity_id
_entity_poly.type
_entity_poly.pdbx_seq_one_letter_code
_entity_poly.pdbx_strand_id
1 'polypeptide(L)'
;MALLGRRRSSFLKLAALGAILWFMAVFVLYSDDGSRGAVPSGGSGSGAASGGGAMEYESPRRALPLEGIRNKFNQFIENARQDANRPEEPLMPARDVNFVDHNGLDGADDDNGGEMGGALDPDVDEPPVVKTAKEVPSKPSRMQEQSPIGGALGLPGVIAPPSDGPGELGKPVILPKELSPEVKKLVDEGWTKNAFNQYVADMISIRRSLPDPRDAWCKEPGRYRDDLPPTSVIICFHNEAWSVLLRTVHSVLDRSPDHLVTEVILVDDFSDMPHTQKQLEEYFLAYPKVKIVRAAKREGLIRARLLGARHATAPVLTYLDSHCECTTGWLEPLLDRIARNSTTVVCPVIDVIDDNTMEYHYRDSGGVNVGGFDWNLQFNWHAVPEREKRKHQSPAEPVWSPTMAGGLFAIDRVFFERLGTYDSGFDIWGGENLELSFKTWMCGGSLEIVPCSHVGHIFRKRSPYKWRTGVNVIKRNSVRLAEVWMDEYAQYYYQRIGNDKGDYGDVTSRKKLREELGCKSFRWYLDNIYPELFVPGDAVASGEVMIGSLLVYPRDLTLFQALLLGTVVLKQDFYPP
;
A
#
# COMPACT_ATOMS: atom_id res chain seq x y z
N MET A 1 -16.42 -20.54 16.92
CA MET A 1 -16.58 -21.98 16.58
C MET A 1 -15.35 -22.58 15.89
N ALA A 2 -14.61 -21.84 15.06
CA ALA A 2 -13.46 -22.37 14.30
C ALA A 2 -12.18 -22.73 15.11
N LEU A 3 -12.14 -22.47 16.43
CA LEU A 3 -10.97 -22.73 17.30
C LEU A 3 -11.17 -23.88 18.32
N LEU A 4 -12.30 -24.60 18.28
CA LEU A 4 -12.57 -25.69 19.22
C LEU A 4 -12.33 -27.04 18.54
N GLY A 5 -11.10 -27.54 18.65
CA GLY A 5 -10.71 -28.86 18.19
C GLY A 5 -11.55 -30.01 18.78
N ARG A 6 -11.64 -31.12 18.03
CA ARG A 6 -12.50 -32.31 18.23
C ARG A 6 -12.38 -33.06 19.57
N ARG A 7 -11.60 -32.61 20.56
CA ARG A 7 -11.34 -33.35 21.82
C ARG A 7 -11.61 -32.58 23.12
N ARG A 8 -12.52 -31.60 23.14
CA ARG A 8 -12.97 -30.98 24.40
C ARG A 8 -14.46 -31.16 24.67
N SER A 9 -14.75 -31.42 25.95
CA SER A 9 -16.04 -31.76 26.56
C SER A 9 -17.22 -31.01 25.95
N SER A 10 -18.32 -31.72 25.70
CA SER A 10 -19.61 -31.22 25.20
C SER A 10 -20.14 -30.02 26.00
N PHE A 11 -19.73 -29.90 27.26
CA PHE A 11 -20.03 -28.77 28.14
C PHE A 11 -19.49 -27.44 27.60
N LEU A 12 -18.26 -27.42 27.04
CA LEU A 12 -17.63 -26.20 26.53
C LEU A 12 -18.35 -25.66 25.28
N LYS A 13 -18.93 -26.56 24.48
CA LYS A 13 -19.73 -26.19 23.30
C LYS A 13 -21.07 -25.60 23.70
N LEU A 14 -21.72 -26.16 24.72
CA LEU A 14 -22.98 -25.64 25.30
C LEU A 14 -22.77 -24.26 25.94
N ALA A 15 -21.67 -24.06 26.68
CA ALA A 15 -21.33 -22.77 27.26
C ALA A 15 -21.08 -21.69 26.19
N ALA A 16 -20.37 -22.03 25.10
CA ALA A 16 -20.16 -21.12 23.99
C ALA A 16 -21.47 -20.75 23.27
N LEU A 17 -22.40 -21.70 23.12
CA LEU A 17 -23.70 -21.46 22.51
C LEU A 17 -24.59 -20.57 23.40
N GLY A 18 -24.55 -20.79 24.71
CA GLY A 18 -25.24 -19.93 25.69
C GLY A 18 -24.71 -18.49 25.68
N ALA A 19 -23.39 -18.30 25.58
CA ALA A 19 -22.78 -16.97 25.50
C ALA A 19 -23.18 -16.22 24.22
N ILE A 20 -23.26 -16.92 23.08
CA ILE A 20 -23.69 -16.32 21.80
C ILE A 20 -25.16 -15.90 21.86
N LEU A 21 -26.04 -16.75 22.41
CA LEU A 21 -27.46 -16.43 22.57
C LEU A 21 -27.69 -15.26 23.52
N TRP A 22 -26.92 -15.19 24.60
CA TRP A 22 -26.97 -14.06 25.53
C TRP A 22 -26.50 -12.75 24.86
N PHE A 23 -25.41 -12.78 24.09
CA PHE A 23 -24.92 -11.60 23.37
C PHE A 23 -25.94 -11.09 22.35
N MET A 24 -26.64 -11.99 21.64
CA MET A 24 -27.72 -11.60 20.74
C MET A 24 -28.93 -11.03 21.48
N ALA A 25 -29.31 -11.59 22.62
CA ALA A 25 -30.41 -11.04 23.43
C ALA A 25 -30.08 -9.64 23.97
N VAL A 26 -28.85 -9.43 24.47
CA VAL A 26 -28.38 -8.12 24.94
C VAL A 26 -28.32 -7.10 23.80
N PHE A 27 -27.81 -7.50 22.63
CA PHE A 27 -27.75 -6.62 21.46
C PHE A 27 -29.14 -6.18 21.00
N VAL A 28 -30.14 -7.08 21.01
CA VAL A 28 -31.52 -6.75 20.67
C VAL A 28 -32.17 -5.84 21.72
N LEU A 29 -31.94 -6.10 23.01
CA LEU A 29 -32.52 -5.31 24.09
C LEU A 29 -31.90 -3.90 24.19
N TYR A 30 -30.60 -3.74 23.92
CA TYR A 30 -29.92 -2.44 23.97
C TYR A 30 -30.05 -1.60 22.69
N SER A 31 -30.41 -2.22 21.56
CA SER A 31 -30.63 -1.48 20.31
C SER A 31 -32.00 -0.80 20.26
N ASP A 32 -32.93 -1.12 21.18
CA ASP A 32 -34.29 -0.59 21.19
C ASP A 32 -34.42 0.71 22.04
N ASP A 33 -33.52 0.93 23.01
CA ASP A 33 -33.54 2.10 23.91
C ASP A 33 -32.89 3.38 23.31
N GLY A 34 -32.21 3.28 22.16
CA GLY A 34 -31.64 4.43 21.45
C GLY A 34 -32.67 5.35 20.77
N SER A 35 -33.96 5.00 20.80
CA SER A 35 -35.03 5.66 20.03
C SER A 35 -35.90 6.63 20.85
N ARG A 36 -35.65 6.80 22.15
CA ARG A 36 -36.47 7.64 23.03
C ARG A 36 -35.63 8.63 23.83
N GLY A 37 -35.34 9.77 23.20
CA GLY A 37 -34.68 10.91 23.84
C GLY A 37 -35.44 12.22 23.66
N ALA A 38 -35.93 12.74 24.81
CA ALA A 38 -36.14 14.15 25.15
C ALA A 38 -37.24 14.98 24.45
N VAL A 39 -38.33 15.21 25.18
CA VAL A 39 -39.24 16.35 25.03
C VAL A 39 -38.74 17.50 25.91
N PRO A 40 -38.52 18.72 25.39
CA PRO A 40 -38.49 19.92 26.20
C PRO A 40 -39.82 20.68 26.15
N SER A 41 -40.19 21.20 27.31
CA SER A 41 -41.37 21.98 27.66
C SER A 41 -41.42 23.39 27.05
N GLY A 42 -42.61 23.80 26.59
CA GLY A 42 -43.25 25.09 26.89
C GLY A 42 -42.80 26.35 26.14
N GLY A 43 -43.75 27.03 25.49
CA GLY A 43 -43.62 28.45 25.11
C GLY A 43 -44.45 28.89 23.91
N SER A 44 -45.72 29.21 24.15
CA SER A 44 -46.64 29.91 23.23
C SER A 44 -46.17 31.33 22.91
N GLY A 45 -46.22 31.74 21.64
CA GLY A 45 -46.01 33.13 21.22
C GLY A 45 -46.22 33.34 19.73
N SER A 46 -47.41 33.83 19.38
CA SER A 46 -47.96 34.21 18.07
C SER A 46 -47.12 35.21 17.27
N GLY A 47 -47.12 35.10 15.93
CA GLY A 47 -46.69 36.19 15.04
C GLY A 47 -46.53 35.81 13.57
N ALA A 48 -47.57 36.11 12.79
CA ALA A 48 -47.79 35.77 11.39
C ALA A 48 -46.76 36.25 10.33
N ALA A 49 -46.62 35.42 9.28
CA ALA A 49 -46.83 35.72 7.85
C ALA A 49 -45.65 35.75 6.86
N SER A 50 -45.91 35.02 5.76
CA SER A 50 -45.32 35.03 4.40
C SER A 50 -43.97 34.32 4.24
N GLY A 51 -43.76 33.37 3.32
CA GLY A 51 -44.57 32.83 2.22
C GLY A 51 -43.60 32.24 1.19
N GLY A 52 -43.85 31.01 0.71
CA GLY A 52 -43.09 30.39 -0.39
C GLY A 52 -42.67 28.95 -0.09
N GLY A 53 -43.47 27.99 -0.54
CA GLY A 53 -43.31 26.56 -0.25
C GLY A 53 -42.13 25.89 -0.96
N ALA A 54 -41.42 25.05 -0.21
CA ALA A 54 -40.56 23.99 -0.73
C ALA A 54 -41.34 22.67 -0.70
N MET A 55 -41.25 21.93 -1.80
CA MET A 55 -41.84 20.62 -2.02
C MET A 55 -41.06 19.57 -1.21
N GLU A 56 -41.72 18.93 -0.24
CA GLU A 56 -41.19 17.83 0.57
C GLU A 56 -41.08 16.56 -0.28
N TYR A 57 -39.90 15.97 -0.34
CA TYR A 57 -39.62 14.70 -1.02
C TYR A 57 -39.75 13.55 -0.01
N GLU A 58 -40.88 12.87 0.02
CA GLU A 58 -41.08 11.65 0.81
C GLU A 58 -40.23 10.49 0.26
N SER A 59 -39.39 9.89 1.11
CA SER A 59 -38.67 8.64 0.81
C SER A 59 -39.45 7.43 1.36
N PRO A 60 -39.72 6.37 0.57
CA PRO A 60 -40.49 5.22 1.04
C PRO A 60 -39.65 4.27 1.90
N ARG A 61 -40.09 4.03 3.15
CA ARG A 61 -39.54 2.98 4.03
C ARG A 61 -39.98 1.59 3.52
N ARG A 62 -39.05 0.78 3.03
CA ARG A 62 -39.26 -0.64 2.72
C ARG A 62 -39.11 -1.49 3.98
N ALA A 63 -40.14 -2.26 4.35
CA ALA A 63 -40.07 -3.26 5.42
C ALA A 63 -39.23 -4.48 4.97
N LEU A 64 -38.38 -5.00 5.85
CA LEU A 64 -37.57 -6.21 5.62
C LEU A 64 -38.46 -7.48 5.73
N PRO A 65 -38.35 -8.46 4.81
CA PRO A 65 -39.19 -9.67 4.83
C PRO A 65 -38.61 -10.72 5.79
N LEU A 66 -39.09 -10.72 7.03
CA LEU A 66 -38.65 -11.64 8.11
C LEU A 66 -38.99 -13.13 7.84
N GLU A 67 -39.93 -13.40 6.94
CA GLU A 67 -40.42 -14.76 6.66
C GLU A 67 -39.41 -15.62 5.89
N GLY A 68 -38.62 -15.00 4.99
CA GLY A 68 -37.57 -15.69 4.23
C GLY A 68 -36.37 -16.12 5.08
N ILE A 69 -36.10 -15.41 6.17
CA ILE A 69 -35.01 -15.72 7.10
C ILE A 69 -35.39 -16.92 7.98
N ARG A 70 -36.65 -16.99 8.44
CA ARG A 70 -37.16 -18.11 9.24
C ARG A 70 -37.11 -19.44 8.48
N ASN A 71 -37.45 -19.42 7.19
CA ASN A 71 -37.43 -20.62 6.36
C ASN A 71 -36.00 -21.15 6.12
N LYS A 72 -35.03 -20.25 5.89
CA LYS A 72 -33.61 -20.63 5.75
C LYS A 72 -33.03 -21.20 7.06
N PHE A 73 -33.44 -20.64 8.20
CA PHE A 73 -33.01 -21.14 9.51
C PHE A 73 -33.54 -22.55 9.79
N ASN A 74 -34.83 -22.80 9.51
CA ASN A 74 -35.41 -24.14 9.68
C ASN A 74 -34.75 -25.19 8.76
N GLN A 75 -34.45 -24.81 7.51
CA GLN A 75 -33.75 -25.70 6.57
C GLN A 75 -32.32 -26.03 7.02
N PHE A 76 -31.62 -25.09 7.64
CA PHE A 76 -30.30 -25.33 8.22
C PHE A 76 -30.36 -26.34 9.38
N ILE A 77 -31.36 -26.24 10.26
CA ILE A 77 -31.56 -27.19 11.38
C ILE A 77 -31.85 -28.60 10.88
N GLU A 78 -32.65 -28.73 9.81
CA GLU A 78 -32.99 -30.03 9.22
C GLU A 78 -31.75 -30.71 8.60
N ASN A 79 -30.93 -29.96 7.87
CA ASN A 79 -29.69 -30.46 7.27
C ASN A 79 -28.67 -30.91 8.34
N ALA A 80 -28.56 -30.16 9.44
CA ALA A 80 -27.68 -30.52 10.54
C ALA A 80 -28.11 -31.82 11.26
N ARG A 81 -29.43 -32.10 11.31
CA ARG A 81 -29.94 -33.38 11.83
C ARG A 81 -29.65 -34.55 10.91
N GLN A 82 -29.67 -34.35 9.58
CA GLN A 82 -29.35 -35.39 8.61
C GLN A 82 -27.87 -35.76 8.63
N ASP A 83 -26.97 -34.78 8.76
CA ASP A 83 -25.52 -35.03 8.87
C ASP A 83 -25.14 -35.76 10.16
N ALA A 84 -25.85 -35.51 11.26
CA ALA A 84 -25.59 -36.17 12.55
C ALA A 84 -25.94 -37.67 12.55
N ASN A 85 -26.78 -38.13 11.62
CA ASN A 85 -27.27 -39.51 11.55
C ASN A 85 -26.59 -40.34 10.44
N ARG A 86 -25.51 -39.83 9.81
CA ARG A 86 -24.80 -40.55 8.76
C ARG A 86 -23.79 -41.55 9.35
N PRO A 87 -23.82 -42.85 9.00
CA PRO A 87 -22.84 -43.82 9.47
C PRO A 87 -21.45 -43.58 8.83
N GLU A 88 -20.39 -43.75 9.63
CA GLU A 88 -18.98 -43.56 9.20
C GLU A 88 -18.47 -44.73 8.34
N GLU A 89 -17.80 -44.43 7.21
CA GLU A 89 -17.08 -45.41 6.40
C GLU A 89 -15.65 -45.67 6.93
N PRO A 90 -15.06 -46.87 6.72
CA PRO A 90 -13.75 -47.21 7.25
C PRO A 90 -12.59 -46.60 6.46
N LEU A 91 -11.57 -46.09 7.16
CA LEU A 91 -10.33 -45.57 6.56
C LEU A 91 -9.44 -46.69 5.97
N MET A 92 -8.94 -46.45 4.75
CA MET A 92 -7.87 -47.23 4.12
C MET A 92 -6.47 -46.84 4.68
N PRO A 93 -5.51 -47.78 4.78
CA PRO A 93 -4.19 -47.51 5.36
C PRO A 93 -3.24 -46.78 4.38
N ALA A 94 -2.39 -45.92 4.94
CA ALA A 94 -1.38 -45.14 4.22
C ALA A 94 -0.20 -46.01 3.75
N ARG A 95 0.36 -45.69 2.58
CA ARG A 95 1.59 -46.29 2.04
C ARG A 95 2.81 -45.44 2.42
N ASP A 96 3.86 -46.11 2.89
CA ASP A 96 5.20 -45.58 3.14
C ASP A 96 5.90 -45.15 1.83
N VAL A 97 6.63 -44.04 1.88
CA VAL A 97 7.66 -43.72 0.88
C VAL A 97 8.90 -43.14 1.57
N ASN A 98 10.03 -43.78 1.29
CA ASN A 98 11.35 -43.62 1.91
C ASN A 98 12.00 -42.25 1.65
N PHE A 99 12.67 -41.72 2.68
CA PHE A 99 13.70 -40.69 2.57
C PHE A 99 15.07 -41.34 2.32
N VAL A 100 15.83 -40.84 1.34
CA VAL A 100 17.27 -41.12 1.22
C VAL A 100 18.00 -39.87 1.70
N ASP A 101 18.83 -40.08 2.72
CA ASP A 101 19.67 -39.11 3.38
C ASP A 101 21.09 -39.18 2.78
N HIS A 102 21.69 -38.03 2.45
CA HIS A 102 23.09 -37.95 2.04
C HIS A 102 23.78 -36.83 2.82
N ASN A 103 24.32 -37.20 3.97
CA ASN A 103 25.47 -36.56 4.59
C ASN A 103 26.39 -37.65 5.16
N GLY A 104 27.60 -37.73 4.61
CA GLY A 104 28.67 -38.61 5.07
C GLY A 104 29.99 -38.06 4.56
N LEU A 105 30.65 -37.31 5.44
CA LEU A 105 32.04 -36.87 5.33
C LEU A 105 32.98 -38.09 5.35
N ASP A 106 34.07 -38.03 4.59
CA ASP A 106 35.37 -38.52 5.04
C ASP A 106 36.46 -37.69 4.35
N GLY A 107 37.37 -37.18 5.18
CA GLY A 107 38.55 -36.42 4.77
C GLY A 107 39.75 -37.32 4.48
N ALA A 108 40.75 -36.73 3.83
CA ALA A 108 42.15 -37.10 3.97
C ALA A 108 43.02 -35.93 3.50
N ASP A 109 44.04 -35.67 4.32
CA ASP A 109 45.10 -34.67 4.22
C ASP A 109 45.97 -34.82 2.96
N ASP A 110 46.58 -33.71 2.52
CA ASP A 110 48.04 -33.53 2.59
C ASP A 110 48.47 -32.20 1.94
N ASP A 111 48.95 -31.30 2.79
CA ASP A 111 50.26 -30.63 2.76
C ASP A 111 50.87 -30.23 1.40
N ASN A 112 51.10 -28.93 1.17
CA ASN A 112 52.45 -28.36 1.23
C ASN A 112 52.43 -26.82 1.12
N GLY A 113 53.29 -26.18 1.90
CA GLY A 113 53.35 -24.74 2.10
C GLY A 113 54.17 -23.95 1.08
N GLY A 114 54.34 -22.67 1.39
CA GLY A 114 55.22 -21.75 0.68
C GLY A 114 54.94 -20.28 0.96
N GLU A 115 55.47 -19.77 2.07
CA GLU A 115 55.64 -18.33 2.32
C GLU A 115 56.48 -17.65 1.24
N MET A 116 56.20 -16.37 0.95
CA MET A 116 57.16 -15.26 1.05
C MET A 116 56.57 -13.96 0.48
N GLY A 117 56.69 -12.89 1.25
CA GLY A 117 56.22 -11.55 0.92
C GLY A 117 57.18 -10.75 0.03
N GLY A 118 56.78 -9.51 -0.27
CA GLY A 118 57.64 -8.51 -0.90
C GLY A 118 56.84 -7.41 -1.60
N ALA A 119 56.83 -6.23 -0.98
CA ALA A 119 56.32 -4.99 -1.55
C ALA A 119 57.18 -4.46 -2.70
N LEU A 120 56.58 -3.72 -3.65
CA LEU A 120 56.97 -2.36 -4.11
C LEU A 120 56.19 -1.98 -5.39
N ASP A 121 56.02 -0.67 -5.54
CA ASP A 121 55.06 0.12 -6.32
C ASP A 121 55.57 0.41 -7.77
N PRO A 122 55.03 1.40 -8.50
CA PRO A 122 54.07 1.34 -9.61
C PRO A 122 54.70 1.52 -11.01
N ASP A 123 53.99 1.18 -12.09
CA ASP A 123 54.06 1.99 -13.31
C ASP A 123 52.92 1.77 -14.32
N VAL A 124 52.67 2.85 -15.04
CA VAL A 124 51.63 3.18 -16.01
C VAL A 124 51.88 2.50 -17.37
N ASP A 125 50.83 2.03 -18.05
CA ASP A 125 50.78 2.08 -19.52
C ASP A 125 49.37 1.95 -20.11
N GLU A 126 49.13 2.77 -21.15
CA GLU A 126 47.88 3.07 -21.85
C GLU A 126 47.32 1.93 -22.75
N PRO A 127 46.04 2.00 -23.18
CA PRO A 127 45.35 0.93 -23.92
C PRO A 127 45.61 0.96 -25.44
N PRO A 128 45.46 -0.19 -26.15
CA PRO A 128 45.79 -0.28 -27.57
C PRO A 128 44.70 0.28 -28.50
N VAL A 129 45.17 1.08 -29.47
CA VAL A 129 44.46 1.69 -30.59
C VAL A 129 44.09 0.64 -31.66
N VAL A 130 42.83 0.57 -32.08
CA VAL A 130 42.39 -0.19 -33.26
C VAL A 130 42.00 0.76 -34.40
N LYS A 131 42.60 0.51 -35.56
CA LYS A 131 42.58 1.33 -36.77
C LYS A 131 41.24 1.25 -37.50
N THR A 132 40.73 2.42 -37.90
CA THR A 132 39.59 2.61 -38.80
C THR A 132 40.00 2.48 -40.26
N ALA A 133 39.20 1.75 -41.05
CA ALA A 133 39.24 1.79 -42.51
C ALA A 133 37.98 2.50 -43.03
N LYS A 134 38.18 3.52 -43.87
CA LYS A 134 37.17 4.34 -44.53
C LYS A 134 36.80 3.72 -45.88
N GLU A 135 35.51 3.64 -46.19
CA GLU A 135 34.99 3.79 -47.56
C GLU A 135 33.78 4.75 -47.54
N VAL A 136 33.70 5.60 -48.56
CA VAL A 136 32.70 6.66 -48.78
C VAL A 136 32.19 6.52 -50.24
N PRO A 137 31.11 7.20 -50.69
CA PRO A 137 29.77 6.65 -50.81
C PRO A 137 29.20 6.70 -52.25
N SER A 138 28.13 5.97 -52.54
CA SER A 138 27.30 6.20 -53.74
C SER A 138 25.98 6.92 -53.38
N LYS A 139 25.60 7.93 -54.16
CA LYS A 139 24.45 8.84 -54.00
C LYS A 139 23.42 8.59 -55.14
N PRO A 140 22.20 9.19 -55.13
CA PRO A 140 20.97 8.72 -54.49
C PRO A 140 19.85 8.40 -55.50
N SER A 141 18.86 7.57 -55.15
CA SER A 141 17.60 7.45 -55.90
C SER A 141 16.40 7.98 -55.10
N ARG A 142 15.90 9.13 -55.56
CA ARG A 142 14.54 9.70 -55.54
C ARG A 142 13.54 9.24 -54.45
N MET A 143 13.11 10.23 -53.66
CA MET A 143 12.03 10.21 -52.67
C MET A 143 10.69 9.64 -53.21
N GLN A 144 10.10 8.72 -52.43
CA GLN A 144 8.66 8.58 -52.30
C GLN A 144 8.30 8.82 -50.84
N GLU A 145 7.38 9.75 -50.65
CA GLU A 145 6.86 10.26 -49.39
C GLU A 145 5.71 9.34 -48.93
N GLN A 146 5.92 8.50 -47.90
CA GLN A 146 4.84 7.74 -47.23
C GLN A 146 5.10 7.55 -45.72
N SER A 147 4.19 8.18 -44.94
CA SER A 147 3.69 7.99 -43.55
C SER A 147 4.59 7.57 -42.37
N PRO A 148 4.29 8.05 -41.12
CA PRO A 148 5.10 7.81 -39.94
C PRO A 148 4.83 6.44 -39.28
N ILE A 149 5.93 5.74 -38.98
CA ILE A 149 6.17 4.82 -37.85
C ILE A 149 5.08 3.75 -37.60
N GLY A 150 5.10 2.69 -38.41
CA GLY A 150 4.51 1.40 -38.08
C GLY A 150 5.61 0.34 -38.06
N GLY A 151 6.09 -0.02 -36.87
CA GLY A 151 7.18 -0.99 -36.73
C GLY A 151 7.71 -1.08 -35.31
N ALA A 152 6.83 -1.33 -34.33
CA ALA A 152 7.30 -1.87 -33.05
C ALA A 152 7.92 -3.23 -33.35
N LEU A 153 9.23 -3.33 -33.18
CA LEU A 153 10.02 -4.56 -33.29
C LEU A 153 9.30 -5.68 -32.55
N GLY A 154 9.01 -6.77 -33.26
CA GLY A 154 8.39 -7.99 -32.73
C GLY A 154 9.32 -8.70 -31.74
N LEU A 155 9.40 -8.16 -30.52
CA LEU A 155 9.99 -8.83 -29.37
C LEU A 155 8.93 -9.78 -28.78
N PRO A 156 9.30 -11.01 -28.38
CA PRO A 156 8.38 -11.97 -27.76
C PRO A 156 7.68 -11.35 -26.54
N GLY A 157 6.35 -11.41 -26.50
CA GLY A 157 5.56 -10.97 -25.33
C GLY A 157 5.02 -9.53 -25.38
N VAL A 158 5.11 -8.83 -26.50
CA VAL A 158 4.52 -7.49 -26.67
C VAL A 158 3.31 -7.57 -27.60
N ILE A 159 2.11 -7.59 -27.02
CA ILE A 159 0.86 -7.48 -27.77
C ILE A 159 0.62 -5.99 -28.06
N ALA A 160 0.70 -5.59 -29.33
CA ALA A 160 0.29 -4.25 -29.76
C ALA A 160 -1.23 -4.09 -29.56
N PRO A 161 -1.74 -2.92 -29.14
CA PRO A 161 -3.15 -2.76 -28.77
C PRO A 161 -4.07 -3.01 -29.98
N PRO A 162 -4.94 -4.04 -29.96
CA PRO A 162 -6.16 -3.99 -30.76
C PRO A 162 -7.15 -3.07 -30.04
N SER A 163 -7.99 -2.35 -30.79
CA SER A 163 -9.03 -1.47 -30.22
C SER A 163 -10.07 -2.20 -29.35
N ASP A 164 -10.06 -3.53 -29.32
CA ASP A 164 -10.98 -4.43 -28.62
C ASP A 164 -10.28 -5.60 -27.89
N GLY A 165 -9.00 -5.45 -27.53
CA GLY A 165 -8.22 -6.49 -26.86
C GLY A 165 -8.62 -6.78 -25.39
N PRO A 166 -8.12 -7.88 -24.80
CA PRO A 166 -8.33 -8.16 -23.38
C PRO A 166 -7.85 -7.01 -22.48
N GLY A 167 -8.70 -6.61 -21.53
CA GLY A 167 -8.36 -5.59 -20.54
C GLY A 167 -8.46 -4.15 -21.05
N GLU A 168 -8.86 -3.92 -22.30
CA GLU A 168 -9.00 -2.59 -22.90
C GLU A 168 -10.06 -1.76 -22.17
N LEU A 169 -9.80 -0.44 -22.05
CA LEU A 169 -10.58 0.47 -21.20
C LEU A 169 -10.66 0.02 -19.73
N GLY A 170 -9.62 -0.67 -19.24
CA GLY A 170 -9.56 -1.15 -17.86
C GLY A 170 -10.60 -2.23 -17.52
N LYS A 171 -11.23 -2.88 -18.50
CA LYS A 171 -12.24 -3.92 -18.27
C LYS A 171 -11.62 -5.18 -17.63
N PRO A 172 -12.41 -5.98 -16.88
CA PRO A 172 -11.91 -7.23 -16.30
C PRO A 172 -11.61 -8.26 -17.40
N VAL A 173 -10.51 -8.97 -17.26
CA VAL A 173 -10.24 -10.20 -18.02
C VAL A 173 -10.63 -11.39 -17.16
N ILE A 174 -11.72 -12.07 -17.56
CA ILE A 174 -12.28 -13.19 -16.81
C ILE A 174 -11.86 -14.50 -17.46
N LEU A 175 -11.09 -15.30 -16.73
CA LEU A 175 -10.72 -16.64 -17.16
C LEU A 175 -11.92 -17.60 -17.06
N PRO A 176 -12.02 -18.62 -17.93
CA PRO A 176 -13.02 -19.68 -17.82
C PRO A 176 -12.96 -20.39 -16.47
N LYS A 177 -14.11 -20.91 -15.98
CA LYS A 177 -14.17 -21.65 -14.71
C LYS A 177 -13.34 -22.95 -14.75
N GLU A 178 -13.31 -23.60 -15.90
CA GLU A 178 -12.52 -24.80 -16.14
C GLU A 178 -11.30 -24.43 -17.00
N LEU A 179 -10.12 -24.45 -16.38
CA LEU A 179 -8.85 -24.17 -17.04
C LEU A 179 -8.18 -25.49 -17.43
N SER A 180 -7.47 -25.47 -18.58
CA SER A 180 -6.58 -26.59 -18.90
C SER A 180 -5.50 -26.71 -17.82
N PRO A 181 -4.96 -27.91 -17.58
CA PRO A 181 -3.88 -28.11 -16.60
C PRO A 181 -2.67 -27.19 -16.83
N GLU A 182 -2.35 -26.91 -18.10
CA GLU A 182 -1.24 -26.04 -18.50
C GLU A 182 -1.50 -24.58 -18.14
N VAL A 183 -2.69 -24.06 -18.44
CA VAL A 183 -3.08 -22.68 -18.11
C VAL A 183 -3.15 -22.49 -16.60
N LYS A 184 -3.74 -23.47 -15.89
CA LYS A 184 -3.81 -23.44 -14.42
C LYS A 184 -2.41 -23.36 -13.80
N LYS A 185 -1.47 -24.15 -14.31
CA LYS A 185 -0.07 -24.10 -13.86
C LYS A 185 0.55 -22.70 -14.06
N LEU A 186 0.33 -22.07 -15.20
CA LEU A 186 0.84 -20.70 -15.46
C LEU A 186 0.22 -19.67 -14.52
N VAL A 187 -1.08 -19.76 -14.27
CA VAL A 187 -1.79 -18.90 -13.29
C VAL A 187 -1.21 -19.09 -11.89
N ASP A 188 -1.07 -20.33 -11.43
CA ASP A 188 -0.55 -20.67 -10.09
C ASP A 188 0.92 -20.21 -9.90
N GLU A 189 1.75 -20.36 -10.94
CA GLU A 189 3.12 -19.85 -10.97
C GLU A 189 3.16 -18.31 -10.89
N GLY A 190 2.30 -17.62 -11.64
CA GLY A 190 2.18 -16.16 -11.61
C GLY A 190 1.83 -15.65 -10.22
N TRP A 191 0.84 -16.28 -9.57
CA TRP A 191 0.45 -15.97 -8.19
C TRP A 191 1.57 -16.25 -7.19
N THR A 192 2.33 -17.32 -7.37
CA THR A 192 3.44 -17.67 -6.47
C THR A 192 4.58 -16.67 -6.59
N LYS A 193 4.97 -16.29 -7.82
CA LYS A 193 6.10 -15.39 -8.08
C LYS A 193 5.78 -13.93 -7.77
N ASN A 194 4.58 -13.45 -8.10
CA ASN A 194 4.29 -12.01 -8.07
C ASN A 194 3.17 -11.61 -7.10
N ALA A 195 2.43 -12.57 -6.55
CA ALA A 195 1.26 -12.33 -5.69
C ALA A 195 0.09 -11.59 -6.38
N PHE A 196 -0.01 -11.72 -7.70
CA PHE A 196 -1.15 -11.34 -8.53
C PHE A 196 -1.21 -12.30 -9.74
N ASN A 197 -2.30 -12.25 -10.51
CA ASN A 197 -2.50 -13.08 -11.69
C ASN A 197 -1.67 -12.60 -12.89
N GLN A 198 -0.40 -12.97 -12.92
CA GLN A 198 0.50 -12.62 -14.02
C GLN A 198 -0.01 -13.13 -15.38
N TYR A 199 -0.60 -14.32 -15.43
CA TYR A 199 -1.14 -14.87 -16.68
C TYR A 199 -2.18 -13.93 -17.30
N VAL A 200 -3.08 -13.38 -16.48
CA VAL A 200 -4.04 -12.36 -16.94
C VAL A 200 -3.34 -11.07 -17.36
N ALA A 201 -2.37 -10.60 -16.57
CA ALA A 201 -1.60 -9.43 -16.93
C ALA A 201 -0.86 -9.58 -18.27
N ASP A 202 -0.33 -10.76 -18.59
CA ASP A 202 0.43 -11.03 -19.82
C ASP A 202 -0.47 -11.07 -21.07
N MET A 203 -1.78 -11.31 -20.92
CA MET A 203 -2.74 -11.23 -22.03
C MET A 203 -3.16 -9.80 -22.39
N ILE A 204 -2.90 -8.83 -21.51
CA ILE A 204 -3.34 -7.44 -21.65
C ILE A 204 -2.23 -6.64 -22.29
N SER A 205 -2.59 -5.82 -23.29
CA SER A 205 -1.64 -4.91 -23.95
C SER A 205 -0.89 -4.07 -22.91
N ILE A 206 0.43 -3.93 -23.09
CA ILE A 206 1.26 -3.01 -22.29
C ILE A 206 0.92 -1.54 -22.57
N ARG A 207 0.09 -1.28 -23.58
CA ARG A 207 -0.41 0.05 -23.98
C ARG A 207 -1.95 0.09 -24.01
N ARG A 208 -2.64 -0.78 -23.23
CA ARG A 208 -4.11 -0.75 -23.13
C ARG A 208 -4.62 0.64 -22.76
N SER A 209 -5.76 1.08 -23.26
CA SER A 209 -6.37 2.34 -22.79
C SER A 209 -7.08 2.17 -21.43
N LEU A 210 -7.34 3.29 -20.76
CA LEU A 210 -8.07 3.37 -19.49
C LEU A 210 -9.20 4.41 -19.62
N PRO A 211 -10.27 4.29 -18.81
CA PRO A 211 -11.27 5.36 -18.69
C PRO A 211 -10.62 6.64 -18.15
N ASP A 212 -11.23 7.80 -18.43
CA ASP A 212 -10.81 9.08 -17.84
C ASP A 212 -11.59 9.32 -16.54
N PRO A 213 -10.99 9.08 -15.35
CA PRO A 213 -11.68 9.11 -14.07
C PRO A 213 -11.94 10.54 -13.57
N ARG A 214 -11.32 11.55 -14.20
CA ARG A 214 -11.35 12.92 -13.69
C ARG A 214 -12.75 13.51 -13.75
N ASP A 215 -13.13 14.23 -12.71
CA ASP A 215 -14.39 14.98 -12.68
C ASP A 215 -14.38 16.16 -13.65
N ALA A 216 -15.59 16.65 -14.02
CA ALA A 216 -15.73 17.79 -14.92
C ALA A 216 -14.96 19.03 -14.43
N TRP A 217 -14.93 19.25 -13.10
CA TRP A 217 -14.19 20.34 -12.47
C TRP A 217 -12.69 20.31 -12.83
N CYS A 218 -12.09 19.12 -12.90
CA CYS A 218 -10.67 18.94 -13.26
C CYS A 218 -10.39 19.24 -14.74
N LYS A 219 -11.40 19.15 -15.60
CA LYS A 219 -11.28 19.30 -17.06
C LYS A 219 -11.53 20.73 -17.54
N GLU A 220 -11.89 21.64 -16.65
CA GLU A 220 -12.12 23.04 -17.02
C GLU A 220 -10.83 23.69 -17.57
N PRO A 221 -10.92 24.44 -18.70
CA PRO A 221 -9.76 25.12 -19.27
C PRO A 221 -9.13 26.12 -18.30
N GLY A 222 -7.79 26.21 -18.32
CA GLY A 222 -7.05 27.15 -17.47
C GLY A 222 -7.01 26.79 -15.98
N ARG A 223 -7.41 25.56 -15.61
CA ARG A 223 -7.34 25.08 -14.22
C ARG A 223 -5.90 25.00 -13.69
N TYR A 224 -4.99 24.51 -14.53
CA TYR A 224 -3.59 24.31 -14.20
C TYR A 224 -2.73 25.39 -14.85
N ARG A 225 -1.60 25.70 -14.23
CA ARG A 225 -0.60 26.60 -14.81
C ARG A 225 -0.05 26.04 -16.13
N ASP A 226 0.32 26.93 -17.05
CA ASP A 226 0.96 26.55 -18.31
C ASP A 226 2.48 26.32 -18.14
N ASP A 227 3.10 26.95 -17.13
CA ASP A 227 4.54 26.91 -16.87
C ASP A 227 4.93 25.87 -15.82
N LEU A 228 4.50 24.62 -16.02
CA LEU A 228 4.75 23.53 -15.07
C LEU A 228 6.23 23.09 -15.07
N PRO A 229 6.82 22.82 -13.89
CA PRO A 229 8.18 22.31 -13.80
C PRO A 229 8.24 20.86 -14.30
N PRO A 230 9.25 20.48 -15.10
CA PRO A 230 9.38 19.09 -15.54
C PRO A 230 9.80 18.17 -14.39
N THR A 231 9.54 16.88 -14.55
CA THR A 231 9.82 15.84 -13.54
C THR A 231 10.72 14.72 -14.06
N SER A 232 11.44 14.09 -13.14
CA SER A 232 12.08 12.78 -13.30
C SER A 232 11.19 11.74 -12.64
N VAL A 233 10.64 10.82 -13.42
CA VAL A 233 9.81 9.74 -12.90
C VAL A 233 10.70 8.60 -12.46
N ILE A 234 10.68 8.23 -11.18
CA ILE A 234 11.52 7.18 -10.60
C ILE A 234 10.64 5.97 -10.30
N ILE A 235 10.95 4.83 -10.91
CA ILE A 235 10.26 3.56 -10.71
C ILE A 235 11.28 2.55 -10.19
N CYS A 236 11.14 2.16 -8.92
CA CYS A 236 11.97 1.12 -8.33
C CYS A 236 11.33 -0.25 -8.55
N PHE A 237 12.10 -1.25 -8.91
CA PHE A 237 11.60 -2.61 -9.10
C PHE A 237 12.60 -3.67 -8.60
N HIS A 238 12.08 -4.82 -8.21
CA HIS A 238 12.86 -6.02 -7.92
C HIS A 238 12.04 -7.22 -8.38
N ASN A 239 12.51 -7.97 -9.37
CA ASN A 239 11.83 -9.17 -9.88
C ASN A 239 10.37 -8.94 -10.30
N GLU A 240 10.08 -7.78 -10.91
CA GLU A 240 8.73 -7.47 -11.38
C GLU A 240 8.37 -8.24 -12.65
N ALA A 241 7.09 -8.56 -12.81
CA ALA A 241 6.59 -9.18 -14.04
C ALA A 241 6.81 -8.26 -15.25
N TRP A 242 7.28 -8.85 -16.36
CA TRP A 242 7.62 -8.14 -17.59
C TRP A 242 6.48 -7.25 -18.11
N SER A 243 5.29 -7.81 -18.30
CA SER A 243 4.13 -7.08 -18.84
C SER A 243 3.73 -5.90 -17.97
N VAL A 244 3.78 -6.07 -16.65
CA VAL A 244 3.36 -5.07 -15.67
C VAL A 244 4.36 -3.92 -15.59
N LEU A 245 5.66 -4.23 -15.47
CA LEU A 245 6.72 -3.21 -15.45
C LEU A 245 6.69 -2.35 -16.72
N LEU A 246 6.61 -3.00 -17.89
CA LEU A 246 6.52 -2.28 -19.16
C LEU A 246 5.23 -1.46 -19.25
N ARG A 247 4.09 -1.98 -18.79
CA ARG A 247 2.82 -1.24 -18.79
C ARG A 247 2.90 0.02 -17.92
N THR A 248 3.58 -0.03 -16.78
CA THR A 248 3.83 1.17 -15.97
C THR A 248 4.63 2.21 -16.76
N VAL A 249 5.76 1.82 -17.36
CA VAL A 249 6.61 2.75 -18.12
C VAL A 249 5.85 3.34 -19.31
N HIS A 250 5.16 2.51 -20.10
CA HIS A 250 4.37 3.01 -21.24
C HIS A 250 3.21 3.89 -20.79
N SER A 251 2.56 3.61 -19.66
CA SER A 251 1.50 4.49 -19.16
C SER A 251 2.01 5.90 -18.83
N VAL A 252 3.25 6.03 -18.35
CA VAL A 252 3.90 7.32 -18.12
C VAL A 252 4.23 7.99 -19.46
N LEU A 253 4.90 7.28 -20.37
CA LEU A 253 5.32 7.84 -21.66
C LEU A 253 4.13 8.25 -22.54
N ASP A 254 3.04 7.49 -22.52
CA ASP A 254 1.90 7.68 -23.42
C ASP A 254 0.88 8.71 -22.88
N ARG A 255 0.86 8.98 -21.56
CA ARG A 255 -0.18 9.81 -20.91
C ARG A 255 0.36 11.00 -20.13
N SER A 256 1.64 11.32 -20.29
CA SER A 256 2.23 12.54 -19.78
C SER A 256 2.63 13.46 -20.93
N PRO A 257 2.42 14.79 -20.82
CA PRO A 257 2.93 15.73 -21.81
C PRO A 257 4.45 15.60 -21.97
N ASP A 258 4.91 15.49 -23.22
CA ASP A 258 6.31 15.15 -23.53
C ASP A 258 7.32 16.09 -22.84
N HIS A 259 7.03 17.39 -22.84
CA HIS A 259 7.89 18.41 -22.24
C HIS A 259 7.97 18.37 -20.70
N LEU A 260 7.03 17.69 -20.03
CA LEU A 260 7.03 17.56 -18.57
C LEU A 260 7.80 16.35 -18.07
N VAL A 261 8.03 15.33 -18.91
CA VAL A 261 8.84 14.16 -18.53
C VAL A 261 10.24 14.33 -19.09
N THR A 262 11.18 14.70 -18.21
CA THR A 262 12.60 14.79 -18.56
C THR A 262 13.18 13.39 -18.77
N GLU A 263 12.87 12.49 -17.85
CA GLU A 263 13.39 11.12 -17.84
C GLU A 263 12.50 10.20 -16.99
N VAL A 264 12.55 8.91 -17.32
CA VAL A 264 11.99 7.80 -16.54
C VAL A 264 13.17 6.95 -16.08
N ILE A 265 13.44 6.93 -14.77
CA ILE A 265 14.55 6.22 -14.16
C ILE A 265 14.01 4.92 -13.56
N LEU A 266 14.33 3.81 -14.21
CA LEU A 266 14.07 2.46 -13.74
C LEU A 266 15.21 2.02 -12.82
N VAL A 267 14.95 1.91 -11.53
CA VAL A 267 15.93 1.47 -10.54
C VAL A 267 15.72 -0.01 -10.23
N ASP A 268 16.64 -0.85 -10.70
CA ASP A 268 16.67 -2.27 -10.36
C ASP A 268 17.35 -2.48 -9.01
N ASP A 269 16.58 -2.89 -8.01
CA ASP A 269 17.07 -3.30 -6.69
C ASP A 269 17.53 -4.76 -6.71
N PHE A 270 18.52 -5.06 -7.56
CA PHE A 270 19.21 -6.36 -7.62
C PHE A 270 18.28 -7.54 -7.98
N SER A 271 17.54 -7.42 -9.08
CA SER A 271 16.73 -8.50 -9.65
C SER A 271 17.59 -9.66 -10.17
N ASP A 272 17.05 -10.89 -10.13
CA ASP A 272 17.69 -12.10 -10.64
C ASP A 272 16.93 -12.77 -11.80
N MET A 273 15.73 -12.28 -12.13
CA MET A 273 14.95 -12.79 -13.27
C MET A 273 15.60 -12.46 -14.62
N PRO A 274 15.74 -13.40 -15.56
CA PRO A 274 16.42 -13.15 -16.84
C PRO A 274 15.84 -11.98 -17.66
N HIS A 275 14.51 -11.83 -17.66
CA HIS A 275 13.83 -10.78 -18.44
C HIS A 275 14.09 -9.37 -17.90
N THR A 276 14.47 -9.22 -16.63
CA THR A 276 14.77 -7.90 -16.06
C THR A 276 16.19 -7.43 -16.35
N GLN A 277 17.05 -8.28 -16.91
CA GLN A 277 18.47 -7.98 -17.18
C GLN A 277 18.65 -7.42 -18.59
N LYS A 278 19.47 -8.08 -19.43
CA LYS A 278 19.81 -7.66 -20.78
C LYS A 278 18.58 -7.44 -21.68
N GLN A 279 17.55 -8.28 -21.54
CA GLN A 279 16.32 -8.15 -22.32
C GLN A 279 15.62 -6.79 -22.06
N LEU A 280 15.59 -6.34 -20.80
CA LEU A 280 15.00 -5.05 -20.42
C LEU A 280 15.79 -3.88 -21.01
N GLU A 281 17.12 -3.98 -20.95
CA GLU A 281 18.03 -2.98 -21.54
C GLU A 281 17.82 -2.88 -23.06
N GLU A 282 17.86 -4.01 -23.77
CA GLU A 282 17.64 -4.09 -25.21
C GLU A 282 16.26 -3.53 -25.62
N TYR A 283 15.22 -3.81 -24.83
CA TYR A 283 13.88 -3.29 -25.08
C TYR A 283 13.83 -1.76 -24.99
N PHE A 284 14.44 -1.18 -23.97
CA PHE A 284 14.39 0.27 -23.74
C PHE A 284 15.45 1.07 -24.50
N LEU A 285 16.35 0.44 -25.27
CA LEU A 285 17.29 1.13 -26.17
C LEU A 285 16.58 2.10 -27.14
N ALA A 286 15.36 1.77 -27.56
CA ALA A 286 14.57 2.60 -28.47
C ALA A 286 13.88 3.80 -27.79
N TYR A 287 13.97 3.93 -26.46
CA TYR A 287 13.25 4.92 -25.66
C TYR A 287 14.23 5.84 -24.92
N PRO A 288 14.65 6.96 -25.54
CA PRO A 288 15.76 7.80 -25.03
C PRO A 288 15.49 8.45 -23.67
N LYS A 289 14.21 8.56 -23.26
CA LYS A 289 13.83 9.07 -21.94
C LYS A 289 13.96 8.01 -20.84
N VAL A 290 14.07 6.73 -21.16
CA VAL A 290 14.13 5.65 -20.18
C VAL A 290 15.58 5.33 -19.86
N LYS A 291 15.94 5.40 -18.57
CA LYS A 291 17.28 5.06 -18.07
C LYS A 291 17.15 3.93 -17.05
N ILE A 292 17.99 2.91 -17.16
CA ILE A 292 18.04 1.81 -16.21
C ILE A 292 19.25 2.00 -15.30
N VAL A 293 19.03 2.00 -14.00
CA VAL A 293 20.05 2.10 -12.95
C VAL A 293 20.03 0.81 -12.15
N ARG A 294 21.18 0.14 -12.03
CA ARG A 294 21.31 -1.14 -11.31
C ARG A 294 21.95 -0.95 -9.95
N ALA A 295 21.32 -1.45 -8.89
CA ALA A 295 21.95 -1.56 -7.59
C ALA A 295 22.95 -2.73 -7.57
N ALA A 296 24.13 -2.53 -6.96
CA ALA A 296 25.17 -3.56 -6.87
C ALA A 296 24.82 -4.72 -5.91
N LYS A 297 23.85 -4.51 -5.01
CA LYS A 297 23.31 -5.48 -4.08
C LYS A 297 21.87 -5.12 -3.75
N ARG A 298 21.12 -6.04 -3.15
CA ARG A 298 19.75 -5.78 -2.71
C ARG A 298 19.71 -4.85 -1.49
N GLU A 299 19.41 -3.58 -1.76
CA GLU A 299 19.36 -2.49 -0.80
C GLU A 299 17.96 -2.27 -0.24
N GLY A 300 16.92 -2.62 -1.00
CA GLY A 300 15.52 -2.42 -0.67
C GLY A 300 14.96 -1.08 -1.15
N LEU A 301 13.62 -0.95 -1.09
CA LEU A 301 12.86 0.14 -1.72
C LEU A 301 13.39 1.53 -1.35
N ILE A 302 13.63 1.76 -0.05
CA ILE A 302 13.99 3.10 0.45
C ILE A 302 15.31 3.57 -0.17
N ARG A 303 16.31 2.69 -0.18
CA ARG A 303 17.63 3.01 -0.73
C ARG A 303 17.65 2.98 -2.26
N ALA A 304 16.83 2.14 -2.89
CA ALA A 304 16.61 2.18 -4.33
C ALA A 304 16.02 3.54 -4.76
N ARG A 305 15.05 4.08 -4.02
CA ARG A 305 14.52 5.44 -4.27
C ARG A 305 15.59 6.51 -4.15
N LEU A 306 16.43 6.44 -3.11
CA LEU A 306 17.58 7.35 -2.96
C LEU A 306 18.60 7.21 -4.09
N LEU A 307 18.82 5.99 -4.61
CA LEU A 307 19.66 5.77 -5.79
C LEU A 307 19.04 6.45 -7.01
N GLY A 308 17.76 6.26 -7.28
CA GLY A 308 17.04 6.95 -8.36
C GLY A 308 17.13 8.47 -8.25
N ALA A 309 16.92 9.02 -7.04
CA ALA A 309 17.00 10.45 -6.78
C ALA A 309 18.38 11.04 -7.12
N ARG A 310 19.47 10.31 -6.88
CA ARG A 310 20.84 10.74 -7.24
C ARG A 310 21.09 10.79 -8.74
N HIS A 311 20.33 10.03 -9.53
CA HIS A 311 20.43 10.02 -10.99
C HIS A 311 19.44 10.97 -11.67
N ALA A 312 18.48 11.53 -10.92
CA ALA A 312 17.48 12.45 -11.43
C ALA A 312 18.06 13.85 -11.68
N THR A 313 17.67 14.45 -12.80
CA THR A 313 18.14 15.78 -13.24
C THR A 313 17.05 16.85 -13.24
N ALA A 314 15.77 16.45 -13.22
CA ALA A 314 14.65 17.39 -13.22
C ALA A 314 14.49 18.11 -11.86
N PRO A 315 13.77 19.26 -11.84
CA PRO A 315 13.45 19.96 -10.60
C PRO A 315 12.45 19.21 -9.70
N VAL A 316 11.55 18.40 -10.29
CA VAL A 316 10.59 17.57 -9.53
C VAL A 316 10.98 16.10 -9.62
N LEU A 317 10.81 15.37 -8.52
CA LEU A 317 10.88 13.91 -8.46
C LEU A 317 9.46 13.36 -8.37
N THR A 318 9.10 12.42 -9.24
CA THR A 318 7.81 11.70 -9.17
C THR A 318 8.07 10.21 -9.00
N TYR A 319 7.72 9.67 -7.85
CA TYR A 319 7.87 8.25 -7.55
C TYR A 319 6.61 7.48 -7.96
N LEU A 320 6.81 6.32 -8.57
CA LEU A 320 5.77 5.34 -8.86
C LEU A 320 6.30 3.95 -8.49
N ASP A 321 5.39 3.07 -8.09
CA ASP A 321 5.71 1.64 -7.96
C ASP A 321 5.71 0.98 -9.35
N SER A 322 6.38 -0.16 -9.49
CA SER A 322 6.59 -0.87 -10.76
C SER A 322 5.36 -1.60 -11.31
N HIS A 323 4.21 -1.43 -10.68
CA HIS A 323 2.94 -2.08 -11.00
C HIS A 323 1.79 -1.08 -10.91
N CYS A 324 2.00 0.05 -11.58
CA CYS A 324 1.05 1.15 -11.70
C CYS A 324 0.59 1.35 -13.14
N GLU A 325 -0.56 2.02 -13.32
CA GLU A 325 -0.99 2.54 -14.61
C GLU A 325 -1.52 3.98 -14.44
N CYS A 326 -0.82 4.94 -15.03
CA CYS A 326 -1.22 6.34 -14.99
C CYS A 326 -2.44 6.59 -15.89
N THR A 327 -3.36 7.47 -15.50
CA THR A 327 -4.49 7.87 -16.35
C THR A 327 -4.20 9.13 -17.15
N THR A 328 -5.07 9.48 -18.10
CA THR A 328 -4.94 10.73 -18.86
C THR A 328 -5.04 11.94 -17.92
N GLY A 329 -4.06 12.85 -18.02
CA GLY A 329 -4.03 14.09 -17.24
C GLY A 329 -3.67 13.89 -15.76
N TRP A 330 -2.98 12.80 -15.43
CA TRP A 330 -2.55 12.51 -14.06
C TRP A 330 -1.43 13.42 -13.57
N LEU A 331 -0.57 13.95 -14.44
CA LEU A 331 0.70 14.55 -14.05
C LEU A 331 0.57 16.05 -13.76
N GLU A 332 -0.12 16.77 -14.63
CA GLU A 332 -0.29 18.22 -14.60
C GLU A 332 -0.89 18.72 -13.26
N PRO A 333 -1.94 18.08 -12.70
CA PRO A 333 -2.49 18.48 -11.41
C PRO A 333 -1.48 18.36 -10.27
N LEU A 334 -0.57 17.37 -10.31
CA LEU A 334 0.47 17.21 -9.28
C LEU A 334 1.52 18.31 -9.40
N LEU A 335 2.02 18.54 -10.61
CA LEU A 335 3.06 19.54 -10.87
C LEU A 335 2.56 20.97 -10.62
N ASP A 336 1.28 21.25 -10.88
CA ASP A 336 0.67 22.56 -10.60
C ASP A 336 0.76 22.93 -9.11
N ARG A 337 0.57 21.96 -8.22
CA ARG A 337 0.68 22.20 -6.76
C ARG A 337 2.11 22.54 -6.35
N ILE A 338 3.08 21.80 -6.88
CA ILE A 338 4.50 22.05 -6.61
C ILE A 338 4.94 23.39 -7.22
N ALA A 339 4.45 23.74 -8.41
CA ALA A 339 4.73 25.02 -9.05
C ALA A 339 4.21 26.21 -8.23
N ARG A 340 3.05 26.05 -7.56
CA ARG A 340 2.48 27.07 -6.67
C ARG A 340 3.21 27.15 -5.34
N ASN A 341 3.66 26.02 -4.82
CA ASN A 341 4.43 25.96 -3.59
C ASN A 341 5.40 24.77 -3.62
N SER A 342 6.71 25.05 -3.72
CA SER A 342 7.75 24.02 -3.78
C SER A 342 7.91 23.22 -2.49
N THR A 343 7.29 23.64 -1.38
CA THR A 343 7.28 22.88 -0.12
C THR A 343 6.08 21.93 0.01
N THR A 344 5.28 21.79 -1.04
CA THR A 344 4.14 20.87 -1.06
C THR A 344 4.53 19.52 -1.66
N VAL A 345 4.28 18.45 -0.91
CA VAL A 345 4.36 17.06 -1.38
C VAL A 345 2.96 16.63 -1.81
N VAL A 346 2.84 16.05 -2.99
CA VAL A 346 1.53 15.69 -3.56
C VAL A 346 1.45 14.23 -3.90
N CYS A 347 0.30 13.63 -3.64
CA CYS A 347 0.00 12.25 -4.02
C CYS A 347 -1.21 12.24 -4.97
N PRO A 348 -1.21 11.36 -5.99
CA PRO A 348 -2.42 11.09 -6.74
C PRO A 348 -3.43 10.34 -5.88
N VAL A 349 -4.68 10.31 -6.32
CA VAL A 349 -5.62 9.25 -5.93
C VAL A 349 -5.08 7.92 -6.46
N ILE A 350 -4.90 6.97 -5.55
CA ILE A 350 -4.43 5.63 -5.88
C ILE A 350 -5.64 4.75 -6.14
N ASP A 351 -5.93 4.53 -7.41
CA ASP A 351 -7.01 3.65 -7.86
C ASP A 351 -6.57 2.18 -7.74
N VAL A 352 -7.54 1.27 -7.69
CA VAL A 352 -7.28 -0.17 -7.51
C VAL A 352 -7.25 -0.86 -8.86
N ILE A 353 -6.13 -1.51 -9.19
CA ILE A 353 -6.09 -2.51 -10.26
C ILE A 353 -6.27 -3.88 -9.58
N ASP A 354 -7.34 -4.60 -9.93
CA ASP A 354 -7.66 -5.89 -9.32
C ASP A 354 -6.53 -6.92 -9.55
N ASP A 355 -6.09 -7.58 -8.47
CA ASP A 355 -4.96 -8.49 -8.50
C ASP A 355 -5.25 -9.80 -9.28
N ASN A 356 -6.50 -10.07 -9.62
CA ASN A 356 -6.91 -11.26 -10.32
C ASN A 356 -7.35 -11.01 -11.77
N THR A 357 -8.20 -10.01 -12.01
CA THR A 357 -8.81 -9.72 -13.33
C THR A 357 -8.13 -8.56 -14.06
N MET A 358 -7.26 -7.80 -13.37
CA MET A 358 -6.64 -6.56 -13.84
C MET A 358 -7.64 -5.46 -14.22
N GLU A 359 -8.87 -5.53 -13.68
CA GLU A 359 -9.88 -4.47 -13.80
C GLU A 359 -9.40 -3.19 -13.11
N TYR A 360 -9.63 -2.04 -13.75
CA TYR A 360 -9.29 -0.73 -13.21
C TYR A 360 -10.49 -0.14 -12.48
N HIS A 361 -10.43 -0.12 -11.15
CA HIS A 361 -11.46 0.45 -10.28
C HIS A 361 -11.08 1.85 -9.83
N TYR A 362 -11.89 2.83 -10.22
CA TYR A 362 -11.78 4.22 -9.79
C TYR A 362 -13.06 4.72 -9.14
N ARG A 363 -12.95 5.86 -8.45
CA ARG A 363 -14.08 6.58 -7.85
C ARG A 363 -13.99 8.05 -8.22
N ASP A 364 -15.13 8.73 -8.18
CA ASP A 364 -15.18 10.19 -8.29
C ASP A 364 -14.53 10.88 -7.09
N SER A 365 -14.35 12.20 -7.17
CA SER A 365 -13.68 12.95 -6.10
C SER A 365 -14.47 12.98 -4.78
N GLY A 366 -15.76 12.64 -4.80
CA GLY A 366 -16.59 12.53 -3.59
C GLY A 366 -16.16 11.39 -2.66
N GLY A 367 -15.49 10.37 -3.22
CA GLY A 367 -15.00 9.18 -2.50
C GLY A 367 -13.52 9.21 -2.10
N VAL A 368 -12.85 10.36 -2.20
CA VAL A 368 -11.41 10.50 -1.88
C VAL A 368 -11.15 10.17 -0.41
N ASN A 369 -10.05 9.47 -0.18
CA ASN A 369 -9.53 9.18 1.16
C ASN A 369 -8.20 9.88 1.38
N VAL A 370 -7.92 10.23 2.62
CA VAL A 370 -6.63 10.74 3.10
C VAL A 370 -5.93 9.67 3.94
N GLY A 371 -4.62 9.78 4.04
CA GLY A 371 -3.80 8.88 4.84
C GLY A 371 -3.84 9.22 6.33
N GLY A 372 -3.92 8.19 7.16
CA GLY A 372 -3.69 8.26 8.60
C GLY A 372 -2.67 7.23 9.06
N PHE A 373 -2.62 7.03 10.37
CA PHE A 373 -1.89 5.93 10.98
C PHE A 373 -2.49 5.57 12.34
N ASP A 374 -2.23 4.34 12.81
CA ASP A 374 -2.53 3.93 14.17
C ASP A 374 -1.28 3.98 15.06
N TRP A 375 -1.44 3.78 16.37
CA TRP A 375 -0.31 3.77 17.30
C TRP A 375 0.60 2.53 17.19
N ASN A 376 0.31 1.59 16.30
CA ASN A 376 1.26 0.56 15.86
C ASN A 376 2.17 1.07 14.72
N LEU A 377 2.03 2.34 14.34
CA LEU A 377 2.68 2.97 13.19
C LEU A 377 2.37 2.27 11.87
N GLN A 378 1.13 1.78 11.75
CA GLN A 378 0.60 1.23 10.51
C GLN A 378 -0.24 2.28 9.79
N PHE A 379 0.02 2.43 8.50
CA PHE A 379 -0.77 3.28 7.62
C PHE A 379 -2.21 2.75 7.47
N ASN A 380 -3.17 3.66 7.41
CA ASN A 380 -4.57 3.36 7.12
C ASN A 380 -5.21 4.51 6.30
N TRP A 381 -6.34 4.21 5.68
CA TRP A 381 -7.11 5.19 4.90
C TRP A 381 -8.29 5.71 5.73
N HIS A 382 -8.53 7.01 5.67
CA HIS A 382 -9.68 7.67 6.28
C HIS A 382 -10.43 8.51 5.25
N ALA A 383 -11.75 8.64 5.43
CA ALA A 383 -12.50 9.65 4.69
C ALA A 383 -11.94 11.05 5.02
N VAL A 384 -12.02 11.97 4.06
CA VAL A 384 -11.63 13.38 4.30
C VAL A 384 -12.42 13.93 5.50
N PRO A 385 -11.75 14.45 6.54
CA PRO A 385 -12.43 14.95 7.74
C PRO A 385 -13.28 16.18 7.41
N GLU A 386 -14.37 16.36 8.14
CA GLU A 386 -15.32 17.46 7.92
C GLU A 386 -14.66 18.85 8.04
N ARG A 387 -13.66 18.99 8.93
CA ARG A 387 -12.84 20.20 9.06
C ARG A 387 -12.12 20.57 7.77
N GLU A 388 -11.64 19.57 7.04
CA GLU A 388 -10.96 19.77 5.76
C GLU A 388 -11.97 20.02 4.64
N LYS A 389 -13.05 19.23 4.57
CA LYS A 389 -14.11 19.41 3.56
C LYS A 389 -14.67 20.84 3.52
N ARG A 390 -14.85 21.47 4.68
CA ARG A 390 -15.38 22.85 4.79
C ARG A 390 -14.47 23.94 4.21
N LYS A 391 -13.19 23.64 3.93
CA LYS A 391 -12.27 24.59 3.29
C LYS A 391 -12.44 24.65 1.77
N HIS A 392 -13.11 23.65 1.18
CA HIS A 392 -13.18 23.44 -0.26
C HIS A 392 -14.57 23.75 -0.79
N GLN A 393 -14.64 24.26 -2.02
CA GLN A 393 -15.88 24.51 -2.75
C GLN A 393 -16.26 23.32 -3.64
N SER A 394 -15.28 22.51 -4.03
CA SER A 394 -15.45 21.30 -4.83
C SER A 394 -14.73 20.10 -4.17
N PRO A 395 -15.32 18.90 -4.20
CA PRO A 395 -14.63 17.70 -3.72
C PRO A 395 -13.39 17.34 -4.56
N ALA A 396 -13.25 17.90 -5.76
CA ALA A 396 -12.12 17.68 -6.66
C ALA A 396 -10.89 18.56 -6.34
N GLU A 397 -11.00 19.46 -5.36
CA GLU A 397 -9.87 20.28 -4.91
C GLU A 397 -8.83 19.44 -4.13
N PRO A 398 -7.53 19.78 -4.20
CA PRO A 398 -6.50 19.14 -3.39
C PRO A 398 -6.80 19.24 -1.89
N VAL A 399 -6.71 18.12 -1.17
CA VAL A 399 -7.03 18.03 0.26
C VAL A 399 -5.80 17.70 1.08
N TRP A 400 -5.68 18.28 2.27
CA TRP A 400 -4.60 17.95 3.19
C TRP A 400 -4.73 16.52 3.72
N SER A 401 -3.59 15.83 3.73
CA SER A 401 -3.47 14.45 4.21
C SER A 401 -2.48 14.38 5.36
N PRO A 402 -2.86 13.86 6.54
CA PRO A 402 -1.92 13.65 7.65
C PRO A 402 -0.70 12.83 7.23
N THR A 403 -0.94 11.72 6.52
CA THR A 403 0.10 10.83 6.02
C THR A 403 -0.11 10.49 4.54
N MET A 404 0.86 9.84 3.92
CA MET A 404 0.72 9.25 2.59
C MET A 404 0.96 7.73 2.64
N ALA A 405 0.41 7.02 1.66
CA ALA A 405 0.74 5.61 1.43
C ALA A 405 2.23 5.44 1.10
N GLY A 406 2.82 6.43 0.41
CA GLY A 406 4.25 6.52 0.13
C GLY A 406 4.71 5.80 -1.14
N GLY A 407 3.89 4.97 -1.78
CA GLY A 407 4.18 4.34 -3.07
C GLY A 407 4.33 5.38 -4.20
N LEU A 408 3.35 6.27 -4.30
CA LEU A 408 3.18 7.20 -5.41
C LEU A 408 3.09 8.63 -4.88
N PHE A 409 4.03 9.50 -5.26
CA PHE A 409 4.02 10.92 -4.89
C PHE A 409 4.95 11.75 -5.78
N ALA A 410 4.76 13.06 -5.82
CA ALA A 410 5.69 14.01 -6.40
C ALA A 410 6.16 15.03 -5.36
N ILE A 411 7.42 15.45 -5.49
CA ILE A 411 8.09 16.38 -4.56
C ILE A 411 9.14 17.20 -5.31
N ASP A 412 9.27 18.48 -4.95
CA ASP A 412 10.41 19.31 -5.39
C ASP A 412 11.73 18.71 -4.89
N ARG A 413 12.71 18.56 -5.79
CA ARG A 413 13.98 17.90 -5.49
C ARG A 413 14.78 18.64 -4.41
N VAL A 414 14.82 19.97 -4.46
CA VAL A 414 15.53 20.79 -3.48
C VAL A 414 14.84 20.70 -2.12
N PHE A 415 13.51 20.65 -2.09
CA PHE A 415 12.77 20.44 -0.86
C PHE A 415 13.02 19.03 -0.28
N PHE A 416 13.05 17.99 -1.12
CA PHE A 416 13.37 16.63 -0.68
C PHE A 416 14.78 16.55 -0.06
N GLU A 417 15.77 17.20 -0.70
CA GLU A 417 17.13 17.32 -0.17
C GLU A 417 17.16 18.10 1.16
N ARG A 418 16.41 19.21 1.26
CA ARG A 418 16.28 20.02 2.49
C ARG A 418 15.70 19.22 3.66
N LEU A 419 14.74 18.33 3.41
CA LEU A 419 14.18 17.41 4.41
C LEU A 419 15.16 16.28 4.81
N GLY A 420 16.37 16.27 4.25
CA GLY A 420 17.37 15.22 4.45
C GLY A 420 17.02 13.92 3.75
N THR A 421 16.19 13.96 2.70
CA THR A 421 15.65 12.83 1.94
C THR A 421 15.00 11.78 2.85
N TYR A 422 15.02 10.49 2.50
CA TYR A 422 14.69 9.42 3.45
C TYR A 422 15.83 9.19 4.45
N ASP A 423 15.48 8.67 5.63
CA ASP A 423 16.50 8.15 6.55
C ASP A 423 17.20 6.92 5.94
N SER A 424 18.46 7.09 5.53
CA SER A 424 19.30 6.02 4.98
C SER A 424 19.55 4.85 5.95
N GLY A 425 19.29 5.06 7.25
CA GLY A 425 19.33 4.02 8.27
C GLY A 425 18.11 3.10 8.29
N PHE A 426 17.04 3.42 7.55
CA PHE A 426 15.92 2.50 7.35
C PHE A 426 16.37 1.34 6.46
N ASP A 427 15.92 0.14 6.80
CA ASP A 427 16.21 -1.08 6.06
C ASP A 427 14.99 -1.50 5.25
N ILE A 428 15.24 -2.01 4.04
CA ILE A 428 14.26 -2.54 3.08
C ILE A 428 13.02 -1.68 2.81
N TRP A 429 12.02 -1.73 3.68
CA TRP A 429 10.70 -1.13 3.52
C TRP A 429 9.99 -1.01 4.88
N GLY A 430 9.12 0.00 5.01
CA GLY A 430 8.22 0.19 6.12
C GLY A 430 8.61 1.41 6.95
N GLY A 431 7.62 2.27 7.23
CA GLY A 431 7.75 3.47 8.05
C GLY A 431 8.25 4.71 7.30
N GLU A 432 8.85 4.57 6.11
CA GLU A 432 9.39 5.70 5.34
C GLU A 432 8.30 6.67 4.89
N ASN A 433 7.10 6.15 4.62
CA ASN A 433 5.95 6.93 4.22
C ASN A 433 5.48 7.84 5.37
N LEU A 434 5.41 7.31 6.59
CA LEU A 434 5.10 8.07 7.79
C LEU A 434 6.21 9.06 8.13
N GLU A 435 7.46 8.64 8.00
CA GLU A 435 8.62 9.48 8.29
C GLU A 435 8.67 10.74 7.43
N LEU A 436 8.50 10.58 6.12
CA LEU A 436 8.47 11.70 5.19
C LEU A 436 7.21 12.55 5.37
N SER A 437 6.08 11.96 5.78
CA SER A 437 4.87 12.72 6.13
C SER A 437 5.12 13.63 7.34
N PHE A 438 5.73 13.11 8.41
CA PHE A 438 6.04 13.87 9.61
C PHE A 438 7.06 14.98 9.33
N LYS A 439 8.13 14.67 8.61
CA LYS A 439 9.10 15.66 8.11
C LYS A 439 8.40 16.79 7.37
N THR A 440 7.56 16.45 6.39
CA THR A 440 6.90 17.43 5.53
C THR A 440 6.08 18.41 6.37
N TRP A 441 5.18 17.90 7.21
CA TRP A 441 4.31 18.74 8.02
C TRP A 441 5.06 19.51 9.11
N MET A 442 5.93 18.82 9.85
CA MET A 442 6.60 19.42 11.01
C MET A 442 7.68 20.40 10.59
N CYS A 443 8.25 20.30 9.39
CA CYS A 443 9.35 21.14 8.91
C CYS A 443 8.92 22.15 7.83
N GLY A 444 7.66 22.59 7.84
CA GLY A 444 7.19 23.76 7.07
C GLY A 444 6.72 23.48 5.64
N GLY A 445 6.41 22.23 5.30
CA GLY A 445 5.74 21.84 4.07
C GLY A 445 4.26 21.51 4.28
N SER A 446 3.61 21.04 3.20
CA SER A 446 2.27 20.47 3.23
C SER A 446 2.23 19.14 2.47
N LEU A 447 1.32 18.26 2.84
CA LEU A 447 1.09 16.98 2.16
C LEU A 447 -0.36 16.93 1.66
N GLU A 448 -0.53 16.74 0.36
CA GLU A 448 -1.85 16.82 -0.29
C GLU A 448 -2.17 15.54 -1.08
N ILE A 449 -3.42 15.08 -1.03
CA ILE A 449 -3.98 14.20 -2.06
C ILE A 449 -4.61 15.11 -3.12
N VAL A 450 -4.33 14.86 -4.40
CA VAL A 450 -4.85 15.66 -5.52
C VAL A 450 -5.92 14.84 -6.27
N PRO A 451 -7.23 15.09 -6.02
CA PRO A 451 -8.31 14.29 -6.61
C PRO A 451 -8.30 14.25 -8.14
N CYS A 452 -7.85 15.31 -8.81
CA CYS A 452 -7.76 15.33 -10.26
C CYS A 452 -6.65 14.46 -10.86
N SER A 453 -5.77 13.88 -10.04
CA SER A 453 -4.68 13.02 -10.48
C SER A 453 -4.96 11.59 -10.06
N HIS A 454 -5.08 10.68 -11.03
CA HIS A 454 -5.39 9.28 -10.78
C HIS A 454 -4.31 8.36 -11.34
N VAL A 455 -3.85 7.43 -10.50
CA VAL A 455 -2.91 6.38 -10.89
C VAL A 455 -3.39 5.07 -10.28
N GLY A 456 -3.61 4.06 -11.12
CA GLY A 456 -3.96 2.72 -10.67
C GLY A 456 -2.75 2.00 -10.11
N HIS A 457 -2.98 1.16 -9.11
CA HIS A 457 -1.95 0.33 -8.47
C HIS A 457 -2.48 -1.08 -8.22
N ILE A 458 -1.67 -2.10 -8.51
CA ILE A 458 -2.01 -3.50 -8.20
C ILE A 458 -1.80 -3.77 -6.70
N PHE A 459 -2.87 -3.82 -5.93
CA PHE A 459 -2.80 -4.11 -4.49
C PHE A 459 -2.66 -5.62 -4.24
N ARG A 460 -1.51 -6.01 -3.70
CA ARG A 460 -1.20 -7.42 -3.38
C ARG A 460 -1.62 -7.76 -1.95
N LYS A 461 -2.15 -8.96 -1.74
CA LYS A 461 -2.49 -9.48 -0.39
C LYS A 461 -1.28 -9.93 0.43
N ARG A 462 -0.14 -10.17 -0.22
CA ARG A 462 1.13 -10.57 0.39
C ARG A 462 2.31 -9.97 -0.36
N SER A 463 3.42 -9.74 0.34
CA SER A 463 4.69 -9.41 -0.30
C SER A 463 5.27 -10.67 -0.97
N PRO A 464 5.64 -10.64 -2.27
CA PRO A 464 6.30 -11.77 -2.93
C PRO A 464 7.80 -11.85 -2.63
N TYR A 465 8.37 -10.83 -1.98
CA TYR A 465 9.82 -10.72 -1.82
C TYR A 465 10.35 -11.47 -0.60
N LYS A 466 11.56 -12.02 -0.74
CA LYS A 466 12.27 -12.65 0.39
C LYS A 466 12.78 -11.56 1.33
N TRP A 467 12.52 -11.73 2.62
CA TRP A 467 13.02 -10.83 3.67
C TRP A 467 14.29 -11.42 4.30
N ARG A 468 15.21 -10.58 4.78
CA ARG A 468 16.37 -11.06 5.54
C ARG A 468 15.87 -11.73 6.83
N THR A 469 16.38 -12.92 7.14
CA THR A 469 16.02 -13.66 8.35
C THR A 469 16.67 -13.05 9.58
N GLY A 470 15.95 -12.97 10.70
CA GLY A 470 16.50 -12.62 12.01
C GLY A 470 16.40 -11.15 12.44
N VAL A 471 15.92 -10.25 11.57
CA VAL A 471 15.67 -8.84 11.93
C VAL A 471 14.22 -8.48 11.64
N ASN A 472 13.52 -7.96 12.65
CA ASN A 472 12.22 -7.32 12.44
C ASN A 472 12.44 -5.92 11.87
N VAL A 473 12.60 -5.85 10.55
CA VAL A 473 12.91 -4.63 9.79
C VAL A 473 11.87 -3.53 10.05
N ILE A 474 10.59 -3.88 10.09
CA ILE A 474 9.49 -2.94 10.33
C ILE A 474 9.62 -2.35 11.74
N LYS A 475 9.81 -3.19 12.77
CA LYS A 475 10.03 -2.72 14.15
C LYS A 475 11.21 -1.76 14.21
N ARG A 476 12.34 -2.12 13.60
CA ARG A 476 13.54 -1.28 13.57
C ARG A 476 13.25 0.10 12.99
N ASN A 477 12.66 0.17 11.80
CA ASN A 477 12.36 1.45 11.13
C ASN A 477 11.34 2.28 11.92
N SER A 478 10.30 1.65 12.45
CA SER A 478 9.30 2.29 13.29
C SER A 478 9.90 2.88 14.59
N VAL A 479 10.84 2.19 15.24
CA VAL A 479 11.54 2.75 16.40
C VAL A 479 12.41 3.94 16.01
N ARG A 480 13.15 3.88 14.88
CA ARG A 480 13.94 5.03 14.38
C ARG A 480 13.06 6.25 14.13
N LEU A 481 11.92 6.05 13.47
CA LEU A 481 10.92 7.09 13.23
C LEU A 481 10.42 7.68 14.56
N ALA A 482 10.01 6.81 15.51
CA ALA A 482 9.44 7.23 16.78
C ALA A 482 10.44 8.04 17.61
N GLU A 483 11.69 7.57 17.67
CA GLU A 483 12.79 8.25 18.37
C GLU A 483 13.09 9.64 17.85
N VAL A 484 12.91 9.88 16.54
CA VAL A 484 13.24 11.17 15.92
C VAL A 484 12.05 12.12 15.89
N TRP A 485 10.84 11.61 15.66
CA TRP A 485 9.70 12.44 15.24
C TRP A 485 8.52 12.46 16.21
N MET A 486 8.40 11.51 17.15
CA MET A 486 7.18 11.39 17.96
C MET A 486 7.25 12.00 19.36
N ASP A 487 8.40 12.56 19.76
CA ASP A 487 8.59 13.19 21.07
C ASP A 487 8.11 12.28 22.22
N GLU A 488 7.37 12.80 23.20
CA GLU A 488 6.78 12.05 24.30
C GLU A 488 5.77 10.99 23.85
N TYR A 489 5.17 11.12 22.66
CA TYR A 489 4.17 10.19 22.13
C TYR A 489 4.77 8.88 21.63
N ALA A 490 6.10 8.83 21.45
CA ALA A 490 6.82 7.61 21.10
C ALA A 490 6.55 6.46 22.11
N GLN A 491 6.26 6.82 23.37
CA GLN A 491 5.91 5.86 24.43
C GLN A 491 4.74 4.94 24.07
N TYR A 492 3.76 5.43 23.30
CA TYR A 492 2.60 4.63 22.92
C TYR A 492 2.97 3.52 21.95
N TYR A 493 3.91 3.77 21.05
CA TYR A 493 4.46 2.72 20.19
C TYR A 493 5.32 1.75 21.02
N TYR A 494 6.15 2.26 21.93
CA TYR A 494 7.01 1.43 22.79
C TYR A 494 6.20 0.44 23.62
N GLN A 495 5.10 0.85 24.23
CA GLN A 495 4.22 -0.03 25.01
C GLN A 495 3.70 -1.22 24.17
N ARG A 496 3.38 -1.00 22.89
CA ARG A 496 2.85 -2.04 21.98
C ARG A 496 3.88 -3.08 21.57
N ILE A 497 5.15 -2.70 21.54
CA ILE A 497 6.27 -3.62 21.31
C ILE A 497 6.86 -4.17 22.60
N GLY A 498 6.15 -4.07 23.73
CA GLY A 498 6.59 -4.54 25.04
C GLY A 498 7.76 -3.75 25.63
N ASN A 499 7.91 -2.48 25.22
CA ASN A 499 9.04 -1.59 25.51
C ASN A 499 10.41 -2.12 25.05
N ASP A 500 10.44 -3.20 24.25
CA ASP A 500 11.65 -3.71 23.62
C ASP A 500 11.91 -3.02 22.29
N LYS A 501 12.65 -1.91 22.36
CA LYS A 501 13.09 -1.14 21.20
C LYS A 501 14.05 -1.92 20.28
N GLY A 502 14.74 -2.94 20.79
CA GLY A 502 15.82 -3.62 20.08
C GLY A 502 16.95 -2.68 19.63
N ASP A 503 17.81 -3.17 18.72
CA ASP A 503 18.79 -2.33 18.04
C ASP A 503 18.13 -1.61 16.85
N TYR A 504 17.97 -0.29 17.00
CA TYR A 504 17.50 0.61 15.95
C TYR A 504 18.59 1.51 15.35
N GLY A 505 19.85 1.34 15.79
CA GLY A 505 21.03 2.08 15.31
C GLY A 505 21.03 3.57 15.66
N ASP A 506 22.06 4.27 15.21
CA ASP A 506 22.21 5.71 15.50
C ASP A 506 21.21 6.57 14.70
N VAL A 507 20.60 7.53 15.41
CA VAL A 507 19.64 8.51 14.87
C VAL A 507 20.09 9.95 15.15
N THR A 508 21.31 10.16 15.67
CA THR A 508 21.82 11.48 16.07
C THR A 508 21.78 12.49 14.92
N SER A 509 22.19 12.10 13.71
CA SER A 509 22.13 12.97 12.53
C SER A 509 20.71 13.38 12.15
N ARG A 510 19.72 12.51 12.38
CA ARG A 510 18.31 12.79 12.10
C ARG A 510 17.68 13.71 13.13
N LYS A 511 18.04 13.56 14.42
CA LYS A 511 17.67 14.50 15.48
C LYS A 511 18.27 15.88 15.24
N LYS A 512 19.56 15.95 14.90
CA LYS A 512 20.25 17.22 14.56
C LYS A 512 19.60 17.92 13.37
N LEU A 513 19.27 17.19 12.30
CA LEU A 513 18.55 17.74 11.16
C LEU A 513 17.20 18.37 11.56
N ARG A 514 16.43 17.67 12.41
CA ARG A 514 15.14 18.17 12.91
C ARG A 514 15.30 19.49 13.69
N GLU A 515 16.35 19.59 14.50
CA GLU A 515 16.69 20.81 15.24
C GLU A 515 17.12 21.94 14.31
N GLU A 516 18.02 21.68 13.36
CA GLU A 516 18.54 22.67 12.40
C GLU A 516 17.45 23.26 11.50
N LEU A 517 16.46 22.45 11.13
CA LEU A 517 15.30 22.88 10.35
C LEU A 517 14.24 23.63 11.18
N GLY A 518 14.38 23.67 12.52
CA GLY A 518 13.41 24.31 13.41
C GLY A 518 12.02 23.66 13.34
N CYS A 519 11.97 22.34 13.16
CA CYS A 519 10.71 21.62 12.99
C CYS A 519 9.83 21.70 14.25
N LYS A 520 8.52 21.68 14.05
CA LYS A 520 7.51 21.67 15.11
C LYS A 520 7.55 20.37 15.92
N SER A 521 6.89 20.38 17.08
CA SER A 521 6.70 19.18 17.91
C SER A 521 5.65 18.24 17.33
N PHE A 522 5.69 16.99 17.75
CA PHE A 522 4.67 16.01 17.38
C PHE A 522 3.30 16.37 17.95
N ARG A 523 3.27 17.01 19.13
CA ARG A 523 2.05 17.61 19.69
C ARG A 523 1.42 18.62 18.73
N TRP A 524 2.22 19.53 18.17
CA TRP A 524 1.73 20.48 17.17
C TRP A 524 1.16 19.76 15.95
N TYR A 525 1.80 18.68 15.49
CA TYR A 525 1.30 17.87 14.38
C TYR A 525 -0.08 17.26 14.70
N LEU A 526 -0.25 16.66 15.89
CA LEU A 526 -1.55 16.12 16.31
C LEU A 526 -2.61 17.22 16.42
N ASP A 527 -2.29 18.36 17.05
CA ASP A 527 -3.26 19.43 17.28
C ASP A 527 -3.71 20.13 15.98
N ASN A 528 -2.83 20.22 14.97
CA ASN A 528 -3.07 21.06 13.78
C ASN A 528 -3.35 20.24 12.50
N ILE A 529 -2.65 19.12 12.36
CA ILE A 529 -2.68 18.31 11.14
C ILE A 529 -3.62 17.13 11.32
N TYR A 530 -3.51 16.39 12.43
CA TYR A 530 -4.28 15.16 12.65
C TYR A 530 -5.05 15.11 14.00
N PRO A 531 -5.91 16.11 14.28
CA PRO A 531 -6.64 16.17 15.54
C PRO A 531 -7.70 15.07 15.69
N GLU A 532 -8.04 14.39 14.60
CA GLU A 532 -8.98 13.26 14.59
C GLU A 532 -8.36 11.95 15.12
N LEU A 533 -7.02 11.88 15.28
CA LEU A 533 -6.35 10.71 15.85
C LEU A 533 -6.53 10.66 17.37
N PHE A 534 -7.23 9.63 17.86
CA PHE A 534 -7.36 9.39 19.29
C PHE A 534 -6.00 9.12 19.95
N VAL A 535 -5.63 9.92 20.96
CA VAL A 535 -4.39 9.76 21.73
C VAL A 535 -4.65 8.86 22.95
N PRO A 536 -3.88 7.77 23.19
CA PRO A 536 -4.17 6.83 24.28
C PRO A 536 -4.06 7.45 25.68
N GLY A 537 -3.32 8.54 25.85
CA GLY A 537 -3.24 9.29 27.10
C GLY A 537 -4.57 9.94 27.53
N ASP A 538 -5.48 10.15 26.58
CA ASP A 538 -6.81 10.71 26.85
C ASP A 538 -7.83 9.60 27.22
N ALA A 539 -7.39 8.34 27.26
CA ALA A 539 -8.24 7.22 27.67
C ALA A 539 -8.56 7.29 29.18
N VAL A 540 -9.82 7.03 29.54
CA VAL A 540 -10.27 6.98 30.94
C VAL A 540 -9.53 5.89 31.73
N ALA A 541 -9.19 4.77 31.08
CA ALA A 541 -8.41 3.69 31.66
C ALA A 541 -7.69 2.89 30.56
N SER A 542 -6.57 2.25 30.91
CA SER A 542 -5.85 1.29 30.06
C SER A 542 -5.37 0.09 30.91
N GLY A 543 -5.32 -1.10 30.33
CA GLY A 543 -4.87 -2.31 31.03
C GLY A 543 -5.36 -3.61 30.38
N GLU A 544 -4.92 -4.74 30.93
CA GLU A 544 -5.38 -6.07 30.51
C GLU A 544 -6.65 -6.46 31.28
N VAL A 545 -7.64 -6.98 30.56
CA VAL A 545 -8.83 -7.59 31.19
C VAL A 545 -8.57 -9.08 31.35
N MET A 546 -8.14 -9.48 32.54
CA MET A 546 -8.01 -10.90 32.88
C MET A 546 -9.37 -11.47 33.30
N ILE A 547 -9.87 -12.45 32.56
CA ILE A 547 -11.04 -13.23 32.97
C ILE A 547 -10.55 -14.34 33.91
N GLY A 548 -10.72 -14.14 35.21
CA GLY A 548 -10.38 -15.14 36.22
C GLY A 548 -11.32 -16.35 36.16
N SER A 549 -10.79 -17.55 35.89
CA SER A 549 -11.52 -18.80 36.03
C SER A 549 -11.56 -19.26 37.49
N LEU A 550 -12.76 -19.25 38.07
CA LEU A 550 -13.27 -20.05 39.20
C LEU A 550 -12.56 -19.91 40.58
N LEU A 551 -13.10 -19.03 41.44
CA LEU A 551 -13.03 -19.20 42.89
C LEU A 551 -13.92 -20.38 43.28
N VAL A 552 -13.33 -21.47 43.76
CA VAL A 552 -14.06 -22.54 44.46
C VAL A 552 -14.50 -21.98 45.81
N TYR A 553 -15.76 -21.56 45.92
CA TYR A 553 -16.37 -21.31 47.22
C TYR A 553 -16.78 -22.64 47.88
N PRO A 554 -16.60 -22.79 49.21
CA PRO A 554 -17.12 -23.93 49.93
C PRO A 554 -18.66 -23.94 49.89
N ARG A 555 -19.20 -25.16 49.98
CA ARG A 555 -20.58 -25.61 49.82
C ARG A 555 -21.64 -24.58 50.28
N ASP A 556 -22.66 -24.40 49.43
CA ASP A 556 -23.95 -23.73 49.67
C ASP A 556 -24.23 -22.42 48.92
N LEU A 557 -23.71 -22.26 47.68
CA LEU A 557 -24.35 -21.41 46.68
C LEU A 557 -24.71 -22.20 45.42
N THR A 558 -25.94 -22.02 44.95
CA THR A 558 -26.40 -22.63 43.69
C THR A 558 -25.72 -21.94 42.50
N LEU A 559 -25.42 -22.71 41.45
CA LEU A 559 -24.69 -22.29 40.24
C LEU A 559 -25.26 -21.01 39.57
N PHE A 560 -26.53 -20.67 39.85
CA PHE A 560 -27.21 -19.49 39.33
C PHE A 560 -26.75 -18.17 39.99
N GLN A 561 -26.28 -18.21 41.24
CA GLN A 561 -25.81 -17.01 41.94
C GLN A 561 -24.33 -16.68 41.63
N ALA A 562 -23.51 -17.66 41.26
CA ALA A 562 -22.11 -17.44 40.89
C ALA A 562 -21.94 -16.73 39.53
N LEU A 563 -22.91 -16.89 38.61
CA LEU A 563 -22.90 -16.24 37.29
C LEU A 563 -23.26 -14.74 37.34
N LEU A 564 -23.92 -14.28 38.41
CA LEU A 564 -24.32 -12.88 38.60
C LEU A 564 -23.22 -12.02 39.26
N LEU A 565 -22.22 -12.64 39.89
CA LEU A 565 -21.15 -11.97 40.62
C LEU A 565 -19.82 -11.95 39.85
N GLY A 566 -19.88 -11.67 38.54
CA GLY A 566 -18.68 -11.38 37.74
C GLY A 566 -17.97 -10.14 38.25
N THR A 567 -17.15 -10.29 39.30
CA THR A 567 -16.27 -9.24 39.80
C THR A 567 -15.19 -9.01 38.74
N VAL A 568 -15.34 -7.96 37.95
CA VAL A 568 -14.25 -7.41 37.15
C VAL A 568 -13.29 -6.74 38.12
N VAL A 569 -12.21 -7.44 38.48
CA VAL A 569 -11.11 -6.82 39.23
C VAL A 569 -10.29 -6.02 38.22
N LEU A 570 -10.53 -4.71 38.15
CA LEU A 570 -9.61 -3.77 37.51
C LEU A 570 -8.40 -3.64 38.44
N LYS A 571 -7.24 -4.17 38.02
CA LYS A 571 -5.99 -3.92 38.73
C LYS A 571 -5.53 -2.50 38.38
N GLN A 572 -5.82 -1.57 39.27
CA GLN A 572 -5.39 -0.18 39.18
C GLN A 572 -4.00 -0.08 39.81
N ASP A 573 -2.95 -0.18 38.99
CA ASP A 573 -1.58 0.04 39.47
C ASP A 573 -1.38 1.57 39.66
N PHE A 574 -1.57 2.04 40.90
CA PHE A 574 -1.15 3.38 41.33
C PHE A 574 0.38 3.38 41.45
N TYR A 575 1.07 4.16 40.62
CA TYR A 575 2.41 4.63 40.95
C TYR A 575 2.28 5.95 41.74
N PRO A 576 2.78 6.04 42.99
CA PRO A 576 2.78 7.29 43.77
C PRO A 576 3.88 8.25 43.24
N PRO A 577 3.76 9.56 43.56
CA PRO A 577 4.23 10.69 42.73
C PRO A 577 5.74 10.84 42.53
#